data_AF-A0A845SEL6-F1
#
_entry.id   AF-A0A845SEL6-F1
#
_cell.length_a   1.000
_cell.length_b   1.000
_cell.length_c   1.000
_cell.angle_alpha   90.00
_cell.angle_beta   90.00
_cell.angle_gamma   90.00
#
_symmetry.space_group_name_H-M   'P 1'
#
loop_
_entity.id
_entity.type
_entity.pdbx_description
1 polymer ?
#
loop_
_entity_poly.entity_id
_entity_poly.type
_entity_poly.pdbx_seq_one_letter_code
_entity_poly.pdbx_strand_id
1 'polypeptide(L)'
;REFVTKDNYKDYPHLKKFIDELCKLETAKYIGSKIKKDLSKAYVRVEIIADRVGFWLKPHCDIKEKLMSCLLFANPDNYESEELGTDFYDKNLKLVKTVPYKNNYGYVFTSGPDTWHGLEKKEIKRDRRCLQVNYVTFETDWKVN
;
A
#
# COMPACT_ATOMS: atom_id res chain seq x y z
N ARG A 1 2.35 10.76 -7.98
CA ARG A 1 2.23 9.30 -7.71
C ARG A 1 2.39 8.60 -9.04
N GLU A 2 2.96 7.41 -9.06
CA GLU A 2 3.29 6.72 -10.30
C GLU A 2 3.21 5.20 -10.12
N PHE A 3 2.52 4.50 -11.01
CA PHE A 3 2.55 3.04 -11.05
C PHE A 3 3.80 2.57 -11.77
N VAL A 4 4.41 1.49 -11.27
CA VAL A 4 5.46 0.78 -12.01
C VAL A 4 4.76 -0.14 -13.01
N THR A 5 4.92 0.12 -14.30
CA THR A 5 4.27 -0.56 -15.44
C THR A 5 5.33 -1.08 -16.42
N LYS A 6 4.92 -1.81 -17.47
CA LYS A 6 5.84 -2.24 -18.53
C LYS A 6 6.51 -1.09 -19.28
N ASP A 7 5.92 0.10 -19.22
CA ASP A 7 6.45 1.28 -19.90
C ASP A 7 7.61 1.93 -19.15
N ASN A 8 7.60 1.91 -17.81
CA ASN A 8 8.58 2.63 -16.98
C ASN A 8 9.42 1.73 -16.05
N TYR A 9 9.20 0.41 -16.00
CA TYR A 9 9.91 -0.46 -15.03
C TYR A 9 11.44 -0.40 -15.13
N LYS A 10 11.98 -0.01 -16.29
CA LYS A 10 13.42 0.14 -16.52
C LYS A 10 14.03 1.27 -15.69
N ASP A 11 13.25 2.27 -15.32
CA ASP A 11 13.66 3.36 -14.42
C ASP A 11 13.65 2.90 -12.95
N TYR A 12 13.00 1.77 -12.66
CA TYR A 12 12.83 1.22 -11.31
C TYR A 12 13.28 -0.25 -11.20
N PRO A 13 14.54 -0.58 -11.53
CA PRO A 13 15.01 -1.97 -11.60
C PRO A 13 14.86 -2.72 -10.27
N HIS A 14 14.99 -2.04 -9.13
CA HIS A 14 14.79 -2.63 -7.82
C HIS A 14 13.31 -2.90 -7.49
N LEU A 15 12.41 -2.00 -7.89
CA LEU A 15 10.97 -2.24 -7.74
C LEU A 15 10.50 -3.32 -8.70
N LYS A 16 11.09 -3.44 -9.89
CA LYS A 16 10.83 -4.56 -10.79
C LYS A 16 11.18 -5.91 -10.14
N LYS A 17 12.37 -6.02 -9.52
CA LYS A 17 12.74 -7.24 -8.75
C LYS A 17 11.76 -7.53 -7.61
N PHE A 18 11.31 -6.49 -6.91
CA PHE A 18 10.31 -6.64 -5.86
C PHE A 18 8.95 -7.11 -6.42
N ILE A 19 8.48 -6.55 -7.54
CA ILE A 19 7.27 -6.99 -8.24
C ILE A 19 7.40 -8.44 -8.68
N ASP A 20 8.56 -8.84 -9.24
CA ASP A 20 8.79 -10.22 -9.65
C ASP A 20 8.68 -11.21 -8.49
N GLU A 21 9.21 -10.84 -7.31
CA GLU A 21 9.05 -11.66 -6.11
C GLU A 21 7.58 -11.76 -5.66
N LEU A 22 6.83 -10.65 -5.72
CA LEU A 22 5.40 -10.62 -5.40
C LEU A 22 4.54 -11.43 -6.39
N CYS A 23 4.94 -11.49 -7.67
CA CYS A 23 4.26 -12.24 -8.71
C CYS A 23 4.43 -13.75 -8.58
N LYS A 24 5.49 -14.23 -7.92
CA LYS A 24 5.69 -15.68 -7.72
C LYS A 24 4.51 -16.32 -7.00
N LEU A 25 4.04 -17.45 -7.52
CA LEU A 25 2.93 -18.21 -6.96
C LEU A 25 3.17 -18.61 -5.50
N GLU A 26 4.39 -18.97 -5.11
CA GLU A 26 4.72 -19.29 -3.71
C GLU A 26 4.55 -18.09 -2.78
N THR A 27 4.98 -16.89 -3.21
CA THR A 27 4.84 -15.65 -2.44
C THR A 27 3.38 -15.25 -2.33
N ALA A 28 2.64 -15.27 -3.44
CA ALA A 28 1.22 -14.98 -3.46
C ALA A 28 0.42 -15.95 -2.55
N LYS A 29 0.74 -17.26 -2.57
CA LYS A 29 0.14 -18.26 -1.68
C LYS A 29 0.50 -18.02 -0.21
N TYR A 30 1.75 -17.69 0.08
CA TYR A 30 2.19 -17.39 1.44
C TYR A 30 1.43 -16.19 2.01
N ILE A 31 1.41 -15.07 1.28
CA ILE A 31 0.66 -13.86 1.68
C ILE A 31 -0.83 -14.19 1.80
N GLY A 32 -1.40 -14.85 0.79
CA GLY A 32 -2.81 -15.26 0.78
C GLY A 32 -3.21 -16.09 2.00
N SER A 33 -2.34 -16.97 2.48
CA SER A 33 -2.57 -17.75 3.70
C SER A 33 -2.67 -16.88 4.97
N LYS A 34 -1.91 -15.79 5.05
CA LYS A 34 -1.91 -14.87 6.20
C LYS A 34 -3.18 -14.02 6.26
N ILE A 35 -3.70 -13.63 5.10
CA ILE A 35 -4.91 -12.79 4.99
C ILE A 35 -6.19 -13.60 4.67
N LYS A 36 -6.08 -14.93 4.59
CA LYS A 36 -7.16 -15.87 4.26
C LYS A 36 -7.87 -15.53 2.94
N LYS A 37 -7.08 -15.23 1.90
CA LYS A 37 -7.54 -14.93 0.53
C LYS A 37 -6.72 -15.69 -0.49
N ASP A 38 -7.37 -16.19 -1.55
CA ASP A 38 -6.67 -16.75 -2.69
C ASP A 38 -6.16 -15.63 -3.60
N LEU A 39 -4.84 -15.57 -3.77
CA LEU A 39 -4.15 -14.60 -4.62
C LEU A 39 -3.57 -15.25 -5.89
N SER A 40 -3.76 -16.54 -6.10
CA SER A 40 -3.10 -17.31 -7.17
C SER A 40 -3.43 -16.86 -8.59
N LYS A 41 -4.58 -16.19 -8.77
CA LYS A 41 -5.05 -15.64 -10.05
C LYS A 41 -5.03 -14.11 -10.09
N ALA A 42 -4.48 -13.48 -9.06
CA ALA A 42 -4.50 -12.03 -8.93
C ALA A 42 -3.46 -11.38 -9.85
N TYR A 43 -3.59 -10.07 -9.97
CA TYR A 43 -2.61 -9.20 -10.59
C TYR A 43 -2.00 -8.28 -9.52
N VAL A 44 -0.70 -8.04 -9.60
CA VAL A 44 0.04 -7.17 -8.70
C VAL A 44 0.04 -5.73 -9.24
N ARG A 45 -0.07 -4.76 -8.35
CA ARG A 45 0.19 -3.34 -8.63
C ARG A 45 1.14 -2.80 -7.58
N VAL A 46 2.15 -2.05 -8.02
CA VAL A 46 3.03 -1.28 -7.15
C VAL A 46 2.98 0.18 -7.58
N GLU A 47 2.68 1.06 -6.63
CA GLU A 47 2.59 2.50 -6.80
C GLU A 47 3.60 3.21 -5.91
N ILE A 48 4.37 4.12 -6.50
CA ILE A 48 5.27 5.03 -5.81
C ILE A 48 4.47 6.28 -5.44
N ILE A 49 4.41 6.56 -4.14
CA ILE A 49 3.66 7.67 -3.58
C ILE A 49 4.62 8.63 -2.89
N ALA A 50 4.42 9.92 -3.15
CA ALA A 50 5.09 11.01 -2.45
C ALA A 50 4.05 12.11 -2.18
N ASP A 51 3.41 12.02 -1.03
CA ASP A 51 2.43 13.00 -0.59
C ASP A 51 3.16 14.29 -0.16
N ARG A 52 2.73 15.45 -0.67
CA ARG A 52 3.42 16.74 -0.46
C ARG A 52 2.78 17.54 0.68
N VAL A 53 3.40 18.65 1.05
CA VAL A 53 2.89 19.61 2.04
C VAL A 53 1.40 19.91 1.82
N GLY A 54 0.60 19.78 2.88
CA GLY A 54 -0.85 20.00 2.86
C GLY A 54 -1.69 18.81 2.37
N PHE A 55 -1.06 17.70 1.95
CA PHE A 55 -1.79 16.49 1.59
C PHE A 55 -2.51 15.89 2.81
N TRP A 56 -3.73 15.42 2.57
CA TRP A 56 -4.52 14.62 3.50
C TRP A 56 -5.45 13.72 2.69
N LEU A 57 -5.98 12.69 3.33
CA LEU A 57 -6.86 11.73 2.68
C LEU A 57 -8.04 11.40 3.58
N LYS A 58 -9.24 11.74 3.10
CA LYS A 58 -10.48 11.42 3.79
C LYS A 58 -10.59 9.91 4.10
N PRO A 59 -11.20 9.52 5.23
CA PRO A 59 -11.50 8.12 5.52
C PRO A 59 -12.26 7.48 4.35
N HIS A 60 -11.81 6.29 3.93
CA HIS A 60 -12.44 5.51 2.87
C HIS A 60 -12.21 4.01 3.07
N CYS A 61 -13.00 3.21 2.37
CA CYS A 61 -12.75 1.80 2.17
C CYS A 61 -12.28 1.55 0.74
N ASP A 62 -11.46 0.53 0.57
CA ASP A 62 -10.99 0.12 -0.75
C ASP A 62 -12.09 -0.58 -1.57
N ILE A 63 -11.95 -0.54 -2.89
CA ILE A 63 -12.84 -1.26 -3.82
C ILE A 63 -12.70 -2.78 -3.62
N LYS A 64 -13.78 -3.53 -3.86
CA LYS A 64 -13.83 -4.99 -3.66
C LYS A 64 -12.85 -5.78 -4.54
N GLU A 65 -12.42 -5.19 -5.65
CA GLU A 65 -11.47 -5.78 -6.58
C GLU A 65 -10.04 -5.83 -6.00
N LYS A 66 -9.75 -5.08 -4.93
CA LYS A 66 -8.50 -5.17 -4.18
C LYS A 66 -8.56 -6.31 -3.17
N LEU A 67 -8.07 -7.48 -3.57
CA LEU A 67 -7.97 -8.66 -2.70
C LEU A 67 -7.03 -8.42 -1.50
N MET A 68 -6.01 -7.60 -1.71
CA MET A 68 -5.07 -7.17 -0.67
C MET A 68 -4.61 -5.74 -0.93
N SER A 69 -4.49 -4.97 0.14
CA SER A 69 -3.85 -3.65 0.15
C SER A 69 -2.75 -3.62 1.21
N CYS A 70 -1.59 -3.15 0.78
CA CYS A 70 -0.43 -2.93 1.63
C CYS A 70 0.15 -1.56 1.34
N LEU A 71 0.57 -0.87 2.40
CA LEU A 71 1.32 0.38 2.28
C LEU A 71 2.61 0.21 3.09
N LEU A 72 3.73 0.34 2.41
CA LEU A 72 5.07 0.33 2.97
C LEU A 72 5.57 1.77 3.06
N PHE A 73 6.14 2.11 4.20
CA PHE A 73 6.61 3.45 4.52
C PHE A 73 8.11 3.58 4.26
N ALA A 74 8.47 4.69 3.60
CA ALA A 74 9.86 5.04 3.29
C ALA A 74 10.22 6.36 3.98
N ASN A 75 10.61 6.27 5.26
CA ASN A 75 11.03 7.39 6.10
C ASN A 75 12.50 7.26 6.56
N PRO A 76 13.49 7.08 5.65
CA PRO A 76 14.89 6.91 6.03
C PRO A 76 15.37 8.00 6.98
N ASP A 77 16.15 7.64 7.99
CA ASP A 77 16.68 8.58 9.00
C ASP A 77 15.60 9.37 9.76
N ASN A 78 14.33 8.93 9.70
CA ASN A 78 13.18 9.59 10.31
C ASN A 78 13.10 11.08 9.99
N TYR A 79 13.29 11.44 8.70
CA TYR A 79 13.26 12.84 8.25
C TYR A 79 11.88 13.51 8.42
N GLU A 80 10.84 12.71 8.63
CA GLU A 80 9.46 13.14 8.89
C GLU A 80 8.89 12.50 10.17
N SER A 81 7.83 13.11 10.72
CA SER A 81 7.17 12.64 11.94
C SER A 81 6.58 11.23 11.77
N GLU A 82 6.74 10.38 12.79
CA GLU A 82 6.10 9.05 12.82
C GLU A 82 4.56 9.14 12.87
N GLU A 83 3.99 10.30 13.24
CA GLU A 83 2.54 10.53 13.23
C GLU A 83 1.94 10.55 11.82
N LEU A 84 2.77 10.71 10.79
CA LEU A 84 2.33 10.77 9.40
C LEU A 84 1.95 9.41 8.80
N GLY A 85 1.82 8.35 9.59
CA GLY A 85 1.40 7.07 9.03
C GLY A 85 -0.11 6.98 8.87
N THR A 86 -0.60 5.80 8.49
CA THR A 86 -2.01 5.64 8.13
C THR A 86 -2.90 5.64 9.37
N ASP A 87 -3.99 6.39 9.27
CA ASP A 87 -5.05 6.44 10.27
C ASP A 87 -6.10 5.36 9.99
N PHE A 88 -6.44 4.59 11.01
CA PHE A 88 -7.52 3.59 11.00
C PHE A 88 -8.68 4.06 11.84
N TYR A 89 -9.88 3.85 11.33
CA TYR A 89 -11.12 4.31 11.94
C TYR A 89 -12.06 3.13 12.22
N ASP A 90 -12.94 3.32 13.20
CA ASP A 90 -14.07 2.42 13.40
C ASP A 90 -15.20 2.71 12.39
N LYS A 91 -16.28 1.93 12.47
CA LYS A 91 -17.48 2.09 11.61
C LYS A 91 -18.20 3.44 11.78
N ASN A 92 -17.93 4.18 12.86
CA ASN A 92 -18.47 5.51 13.10
C ASN A 92 -17.48 6.61 12.68
N LEU A 93 -16.42 6.23 11.96
CA LEU A 93 -15.32 7.10 11.53
C LEU A 93 -14.56 7.77 12.69
N LYS A 94 -14.56 7.15 13.88
CA LYS A 94 -13.72 7.58 14.98
C LYS A 94 -12.32 7.00 14.83
N LEU A 95 -11.28 7.83 14.96
CA LEU A 95 -9.89 7.38 14.92
C LEU A 95 -9.64 6.35 16.02
N VAL A 96 -9.14 5.18 15.63
CA VAL A 96 -8.79 4.07 16.52
C VAL A 96 -7.29 4.01 16.73
N LYS A 97 -6.52 4.14 15.64
CA LYS A 97 -5.07 3.98 15.67
C LYS A 97 -4.43 4.66 14.46
N THR A 98 -3.23 5.21 14.68
CA THR A 98 -2.31 5.57 13.60
C THR A 98 -1.18 4.54 13.55
N VAL A 99 -0.92 3.95 12.38
CA VAL A 99 0.28 3.13 12.16
C VAL A 99 1.47 4.08 12.09
N PRO A 100 2.59 3.85 12.81
CA PRO A 100 3.70 4.81 12.79
C PRO A 100 4.42 4.83 11.43
N TYR A 101 4.72 6.02 10.92
CA TYR A 101 5.48 6.26 9.69
C TYR A 101 6.99 6.01 9.87
N LYS A 102 7.35 4.74 10.05
CA LYS A 102 8.73 4.29 10.22
C LYS A 102 9.31 3.78 8.90
N ASN A 103 10.61 3.96 8.69
CA ASN A 103 11.27 3.38 7.53
C ASN A 103 11.16 1.85 7.52
N ASN A 104 10.94 1.26 6.34
CA ASN A 104 10.84 -0.19 6.16
C ASN A 104 9.79 -0.84 7.08
N TYR A 105 8.69 -0.12 7.31
CA TYR A 105 7.57 -0.55 8.11
C TYR A 105 6.28 -0.37 7.31
N GLY A 106 5.19 -0.99 7.75
CA GLY A 106 3.94 -0.87 7.05
C GLY A 106 2.88 -1.79 7.60
N TYR A 107 1.82 -1.97 6.81
CA TYR A 107 0.70 -2.82 7.17
C TYR A 107 0.10 -3.43 5.91
N VAL A 108 -0.66 -4.51 6.12
CA VAL A 108 -1.42 -5.19 5.07
C VAL A 108 -2.82 -5.49 5.60
N PHE A 109 -3.82 -5.35 4.75
CA PHE A 109 -5.21 -5.68 5.05
C PHE A 109 -5.95 -6.15 3.79
N THR A 110 -7.07 -6.80 4.01
CA THR A 110 -8.01 -7.17 2.94
C THR A 110 -9.15 -6.17 2.90
N SER A 111 -9.57 -5.72 1.72
CA SER A 111 -10.71 -4.80 1.60
C SER A 111 -11.98 -5.37 2.25
N GLY A 112 -12.70 -4.53 2.99
CA GLY A 112 -14.00 -4.87 3.56
C GLY A 112 -14.82 -3.63 3.92
N PRO A 113 -16.10 -3.79 4.30
CA PRO A 113 -16.96 -2.67 4.67
C PRO A 113 -16.48 -1.92 5.92
N ASP A 114 -15.69 -2.58 6.77
CA ASP A 114 -15.20 -2.05 8.05
C ASP A 114 -13.70 -1.69 8.02
N THR A 115 -13.08 -1.61 6.84
CA THR A 115 -11.64 -1.32 6.71
C THR A 115 -11.38 0.16 6.42
N TRP A 116 -11.96 1.03 7.25
CA TRP A 116 -11.86 2.47 7.10
C TRP A 116 -10.45 2.95 7.42
N HIS A 117 -9.84 3.65 6.45
CA HIS A 117 -8.51 4.19 6.60
C HIS A 117 -8.33 5.50 5.83
N GLY A 118 -7.32 6.27 6.20
CA GLY A 118 -7.04 7.57 5.61
C GLY A 118 -5.76 8.19 6.16
N LEU A 119 -5.67 9.50 6.03
CA LEU A 119 -4.62 10.33 6.61
C LEU A 119 -5.26 11.65 7.02
N GLU A 120 -5.36 11.90 8.32
CA GLU A 120 -5.85 13.18 8.83
C GLU A 120 -4.94 14.33 8.39
N LYS A 121 -5.47 15.56 8.46
CA LYS A 121 -4.67 16.76 8.19
C LYS A 121 -3.56 16.87 9.22
N LYS A 122 -2.34 16.58 8.81
CA LYS A 122 -1.12 16.61 9.62
C LYS A 122 -0.05 17.42 8.90
N GLU A 123 0.89 17.96 9.66
CA GLU A 123 2.01 18.69 9.07
C GLU A 123 2.97 17.71 8.37
N ILE A 124 3.12 17.86 7.05
CA ILE A 124 4.19 17.25 6.25
C ILE A 124 5.19 18.36 5.97
N LYS A 125 6.43 18.22 6.44
CA LYS A 125 7.47 19.26 6.30
C LYS A 125 8.16 19.23 4.93
N ARG A 126 8.33 18.04 4.36
CA ARG A 126 9.00 17.76 3.10
C ARG A 126 8.10 16.93 2.19
N ASP A 127 8.00 15.64 2.48
CA ASP A 127 7.16 14.70 1.76
C ASP A 127 6.97 13.40 2.53
N ARG A 128 5.79 12.79 2.41
CA ARG A 128 5.52 11.46 2.94
C ARG A 128 5.58 10.46 1.81
N ARG A 129 6.66 9.66 1.79
CA ARG A 129 6.92 8.65 0.76
C ARG A 129 6.43 7.27 1.17
N CYS A 130 5.73 6.60 0.26
CA CYS A 130 5.23 5.24 0.47
C CYS A 130 5.33 4.42 -0.82
N LEU A 131 5.35 3.10 -0.67
CA LEU A 131 5.07 2.15 -1.73
C LEU A 131 3.73 1.49 -1.44
N GLN A 132 2.74 1.68 -2.31
CA GLN A 132 1.49 0.95 -2.21
C GLN A 132 1.58 -0.32 -3.04
N VAL A 133 1.24 -1.45 -2.43
CA VAL A 133 1.22 -2.76 -3.07
C VAL A 133 -0.20 -3.30 -3.00
N ASN A 134 -0.75 -3.71 -4.12
CA ASN A 134 -2.07 -4.35 -4.18
C ASN A 134 -2.02 -5.66 -4.93
N TYR A 135 -2.79 -6.65 -4.46
CA TYR A 135 -3.23 -7.76 -5.30
C TYR A 135 -4.69 -7.49 -5.70
N VAL A 136 -4.97 -7.51 -6.99
CA VAL A 136 -6.28 -7.14 -7.56
C VAL A 136 -6.83 -8.22 -8.49
N THR A 137 -8.14 -8.19 -8.74
CA THR A 137 -8.82 -9.15 -9.63
C THR A 137 -8.82 -8.74 -11.10
N PHE A 138 -8.70 -7.44 -11.42
CA PHE A 138 -8.63 -6.95 -12.79
C PHE A 138 -7.21 -7.00 -13.34
N GLU A 139 -7.11 -7.04 -14.67
CA GLU A 139 -5.84 -7.16 -15.37
C GLU A 139 -4.93 -5.95 -15.14
N THR A 140 -3.65 -6.24 -14.93
CA THR A 140 -2.55 -5.28 -14.86
C THR A 140 -1.36 -5.87 -15.61
N ASP A 141 -0.27 -5.13 -15.70
CA ASP A 141 0.95 -5.61 -16.33
C ASP A 141 1.59 -6.83 -15.64
N TRP A 142 1.28 -7.06 -14.37
CA TRP A 142 2.00 -7.99 -13.50
C TRP A 142 1.06 -9.07 -12.98
N LYS A 143 0.92 -10.17 -13.72
CA LYS A 143 0.11 -11.32 -13.29
C LYS A 143 0.89 -12.20 -12.32
N VAL A 144 0.22 -12.77 -11.32
CA VAL A 144 0.80 -13.85 -10.52
C VAL A 144 1.06 -15.08 -11.40
N ASN A 145 2.25 -15.68 -11.29
CA ASN A 145 2.71 -16.77 -12.14
C ASN A 145 3.57 -17.82 -11.42
#